data_AF-F1TEF9-F1
#
_entry.id   AF-F1TEF9-F1
#
_cell.length_a   1.000
_cell.length_b   1.000
_cell.length_c   1.000
_cell.angle_alpha   90.00
_cell.angle_beta   90.00
_cell.angle_gamma   90.00
#
_symmetry.space_group_name_H-M   'P 1'
#
loop_
_entity.id
_entity.type
_entity.pdbx_description
1 polymer ?
#
loop_
_entity_poly.entity_id
_entity_poly.type
_entity_poly.pdbx_seq_one_letter_code
_entity_poly.pdbx_strand_id
1 'polypeptide(L)'
;MKTLNEIIEQCKTNGRPEYDELRYSVLVMTGILNLVNSELTKLYVKGEMPNEFIRKLKLDGGICSMYGKALNKSPKEYLGWNNDPENPAYQKFYAMGNKLLDKVIKKMEDSNENT
;
A
#
# COMPACT_ATOMS: atom_id res chain seq x y z
N MET A 1 -17.36 8.49 7.14
CA MET A 1 -16.78 7.88 5.93
C MET A 1 -17.30 6.46 5.86
N LYS A 2 -17.87 6.04 4.72
CA LYS A 2 -18.32 4.65 4.52
C LYS A 2 -17.17 3.65 4.63
N THR A 3 -17.48 2.38 4.85
CA THR A 3 -16.52 1.29 4.74
C THR A 3 -16.00 1.16 3.31
N LEU A 4 -14.82 0.60 3.13
CA LEU A 4 -14.27 0.35 1.79
C LEU A 4 -15.22 -0.52 0.95
N ASN A 5 -15.89 -1.51 1.55
CA ASN A 5 -16.87 -2.34 0.86
C ASN A 5 -18.06 -1.52 0.35
N GLU A 6 -18.65 -0.68 1.19
CA GLU A 6 -19.77 0.18 0.81
C GLU A 6 -19.39 1.19 -0.30
N ILE A 7 -18.18 1.74 -0.24
CA ILE A 7 -17.65 2.64 -1.29
C ILE A 7 -17.54 1.89 -2.62
N ILE A 8 -17.01 0.66 -2.61
CA ILE A 8 -16.88 -0.17 -3.80
C ILE A 8 -18.25 -0.52 -4.39
N GLU A 9 -19.22 -0.93 -3.57
CA GLU A 9 -20.58 -1.24 -4.04
C GLU A 9 -21.31 -0.01 -4.58
N GLN A 10 -21.08 1.16 -3.97
CA GLN A 10 -21.59 2.42 -4.49
C GLN A 10 -21.00 2.73 -5.88
N CYS A 11 -19.69 2.53 -6.08
CA CYS A 11 -19.07 2.71 -7.40
C CYS A 11 -19.63 1.74 -8.46
N LYS A 12 -19.83 0.46 -8.09
CA LYS A 12 -20.36 -0.57 -9.02
C LYS A 12 -21.75 -0.23 -9.55
N THR A 13 -22.55 0.49 -8.76
CA THR A 13 -23.92 0.91 -9.11
C THR A 13 -23.96 2.29 -9.77
N ASN A 14 -22.82 2.78 -10.29
CA ASN A 14 -22.66 4.12 -10.87
C ASN A 14 -22.96 5.27 -9.88
N GLY A 15 -22.93 4.96 -8.59
CA GLY A 15 -22.96 5.95 -7.53
C GLY A 15 -21.65 6.75 -7.50
N ARG A 16 -21.71 7.94 -6.90
CA ARG A 16 -20.57 8.85 -6.78
C ARG A 16 -20.21 9.01 -5.30
N PRO A 17 -19.26 8.21 -4.77
CA PRO A 17 -18.73 8.44 -3.43
C PRO A 17 -18.08 9.82 -3.34
N GLU A 18 -17.93 10.30 -2.11
CA GLU A 18 -17.28 11.58 -1.86
C GLU A 18 -15.80 11.55 -2.28
N TYR A 19 -15.23 12.71 -2.60
CA TYR A 19 -13.82 12.81 -3.01
C TYR A 19 -12.88 12.18 -1.98
N ASP A 20 -13.07 12.47 -0.70
CA ASP A 20 -12.24 11.91 0.38
C ASP A 20 -12.41 10.39 0.49
N GLU A 21 -13.62 9.86 0.28
CA GLU A 21 -13.85 8.41 0.26
C GLU A 21 -12.99 7.75 -0.82
N LEU A 22 -12.96 8.33 -2.03
CA LEU A 22 -12.12 7.83 -3.13
C LEU A 22 -10.63 8.01 -2.84
N ARG A 23 -10.21 9.18 -2.37
CA ARG A 23 -8.81 9.50 -2.06
C ARG A 23 -8.21 8.49 -1.10
N TYR A 24 -8.85 8.26 0.05
CA TYR A 24 -8.33 7.30 1.03
C TYR A 24 -8.49 5.85 0.56
N SER A 25 -9.51 5.52 -0.23
CA SER A 25 -9.66 4.18 -0.83
C SER A 25 -8.48 3.83 -1.74
N VAL A 26 -8.04 4.77 -2.58
CA VAL A 26 -6.86 4.57 -3.44
C VAL A 26 -5.61 4.30 -2.61
N LEU A 27 -5.37 5.10 -1.56
CA LEU A 27 -4.19 4.91 -0.69
C LEU A 27 -4.17 3.52 -0.03
N VAL A 28 -5.31 3.07 0.51
CA VAL A 28 -5.44 1.75 1.12
C VAL A 28 -5.21 0.64 0.09
N MET A 29 -5.88 0.72 -1.06
CA MET A 29 -5.79 -0.31 -2.11
C MET A 29 -4.37 -0.41 -2.70
N THR A 30 -3.70 0.73 -2.94
CA THR A 30 -2.30 0.75 -3.37
C THR A 30 -1.37 0.15 -2.33
N GLY A 31 -1.56 0.46 -1.03
CA GLY A 31 -0.77 -0.12 0.05
C GLY A 31 -0.89 -1.64 0.14
N ILE A 32 -2.12 -2.16 0.04
CA ILE A 32 -2.39 -3.61 0.03
C ILE A 32 -1.75 -4.26 -1.19
N LEU A 33 -1.92 -3.68 -2.38
CA LEU A 33 -1.35 -4.21 -3.62
C LEU A 33 0.18 -4.28 -3.57
N ASN A 34 0.84 -3.21 -3.09
CA ASN A 34 2.29 -3.16 -2.95
C ASN A 34 2.81 -4.25 -2.00
N LEU A 35 2.10 -4.47 -0.88
CA LEU A 35 2.46 -5.51 0.07
C LEU A 35 2.31 -6.90 -0.56
N VAL A 36 1.19 -7.18 -1.22
CA VAL A 36 0.96 -8.46 -1.92
C VAL A 36 2.03 -8.68 -2.99
N ASN A 37 2.31 -7.69 -3.82
CA ASN A 37 3.32 -7.79 -4.88
C ASN A 37 4.73 -8.03 -4.34
N SER A 38 5.13 -7.32 -3.28
CA SER A 38 6.43 -7.54 -2.61
C SER A 38 6.56 -8.99 -2.14
N GLU A 39 5.49 -9.54 -1.59
CA GLU A 39 5.48 -10.89 -1.02
C GLU A 39 5.45 -11.97 -2.10
N LEU A 40 4.65 -11.78 -3.15
CA LEU A 40 4.69 -12.63 -4.34
C LEU A 40 6.07 -12.59 -5.01
N THR A 41 6.72 -11.43 -5.08
CA THR A 41 8.07 -11.30 -5.65
C THR A 41 9.10 -12.10 -4.86
N LYS A 42 9.08 -12.03 -3.52
CA LYS A 42 9.97 -12.84 -2.68
C LYS A 42 9.76 -14.33 -2.91
N LEU A 43 8.49 -14.76 -2.94
CA LEU A 43 8.12 -16.17 -3.09
C LEU A 43 8.49 -16.72 -4.47
N TYR A 44 8.05 -16.05 -5.55
CA TYR A 44 8.09 -16.61 -6.90
C TYR A 44 9.29 -16.18 -7.73
N VAL A 45 9.86 -15.00 -7.47
CA VAL A 45 11.02 -14.50 -8.23
C VAL A 45 12.32 -14.83 -7.53
N LYS A 46 12.37 -14.67 -6.19
CA LYS A 46 13.59 -14.90 -5.41
C LYS A 46 13.70 -16.31 -4.82
N GLY A 47 12.62 -17.10 -4.84
CA GLY A 47 12.57 -18.42 -4.20
C GLY A 47 12.67 -18.36 -2.67
N GLU A 48 12.47 -17.19 -2.08
CA GLU A 48 12.57 -16.96 -0.64
C GLU A 48 11.26 -17.38 0.02
N MET A 49 11.13 -18.67 0.31
CA MET A 49 10.02 -19.18 1.11
C MET A 49 10.21 -18.75 2.58
N PRO A 50 9.28 -17.98 3.18
CA PRO A 50 9.31 -17.74 4.61
C PRO A 50 9.17 -19.08 5.35
N ASN A 51 9.80 -19.18 6.52
CA ASN A 51 9.67 -20.36 7.36
C ASN A 51 8.18 -20.64 7.69
N GLU A 52 7.89 -21.89 8.07
CA GLU A 52 6.51 -22.36 8.25
C GLU A 52 5.71 -21.51 9.25
N PHE A 53 6.34 -21.08 10.34
CA PHE A 53 5.73 -20.21 11.34
C PHE A 53 5.31 -18.85 10.75
N ILE A 54 6.21 -18.18 10.03
CA ILE A 54 5.92 -16.90 9.35
C ILE A 54 4.86 -17.10 8.27
N ARG A 55 4.90 -18.22 7.55
CA ARG A 55 3.91 -18.54 6.51
C ARG A 55 2.52 -18.71 7.12
N LYS A 56 2.41 -19.41 8.25
CA LYS A 56 1.16 -19.56 9.00
C LYS A 56 0.65 -18.23 9.52
N LEU A 57 1.52 -17.40 10.11
CA LEU A 57 1.16 -16.05 10.57
C LEU A 57 0.66 -15.15 9.42
N LYS A 58 1.22 -15.32 8.21
CA LYS A 58 0.79 -14.57 7.02
C LYS A 58 -0.58 -14.99 6.50
N LEU A 59 -0.95 -16.27 6.67
CA LEU A 59 -2.26 -16.82 6.30
C LEU A 59 -3.31 -16.50 7.38
N ASP A 60 -2.98 -16.79 8.65
CA ASP A 60 -3.83 -16.58 9.82
C ASP A 60 -3.71 -15.12 10.30
N GLY A 61 -4.54 -14.24 9.75
CA GLY A 61 -4.61 -12.84 10.18
C GLY A 61 -3.56 -11.90 9.56
N GLY A 62 -2.71 -12.41 8.65
CA GLY A 62 -1.72 -11.64 7.89
C GLY A 62 -2.25 -11.13 6.54
N ILE A 63 -1.39 -11.13 5.51
CA ILE A 63 -1.60 -10.47 4.19
C ILE A 63 -2.90 -10.93 3.52
N CYS A 64 -3.21 -12.23 3.56
CA CYS A 64 -4.44 -12.77 2.96
C CYS A 64 -5.71 -12.23 3.65
N SER A 65 -5.62 -11.88 4.93
CA SER A 65 -6.72 -11.28 5.67
C SER A 65 -6.76 -9.75 5.59
N MET A 66 -5.68 -9.09 5.13
CA MET A 66 -5.59 -7.62 5.13
C MET A 66 -6.64 -6.99 4.23
N TYR A 67 -6.89 -7.58 3.06
CA TYR A 67 -7.97 -7.15 2.18
C TYR A 67 -9.34 -7.28 2.86
N GLY A 68 -9.63 -8.44 3.45
CA GLY A 68 -10.88 -8.66 4.19
C GLY A 68 -11.06 -7.71 5.37
N LYS A 69 -9.99 -7.38 6.10
CA LYS A 69 -10.01 -6.37 7.18
C LYS A 69 -10.25 -4.95 6.65
N ALA A 70 -9.66 -4.61 5.50
CA ALA A 70 -9.84 -3.31 4.87
C ALA A 70 -11.28 -3.08 4.42
N LEU A 71 -11.91 -4.11 3.85
CA LEU A 71 -13.31 -4.06 3.40
C LEU A 71 -14.28 -3.65 4.52
N ASN A 72 -14.00 -4.07 5.76
CA ASN A 72 -14.89 -3.86 6.91
C ASN A 72 -14.62 -2.57 7.71
N LYS A 73 -13.70 -1.72 7.25
CA LYS A 73 -13.34 -0.45 7.90
C LYS A 73 -13.49 0.70 6.93
N SER A 74 -13.64 1.91 7.46
CA SER A 74 -13.50 3.10 6.61
C SER A 74 -12.04 3.20 6.11
N PRO A 75 -11.79 3.63 4.87
CA PRO A 75 -10.43 3.69 4.33
C PRO A 75 -9.48 4.50 5.21
N LYS A 76 -9.93 5.65 5.75
CA LYS A 76 -9.13 6.50 6.62
C LYS A 76 -8.78 5.82 7.95
N GLU A 77 -9.74 5.12 8.56
CA GLU A 77 -9.51 4.36 9.79
C GLU A 77 -8.53 3.20 9.56
N TYR A 78 -8.66 2.49 8.44
CA TYR A 78 -7.76 1.39 8.10
C TYR A 78 -6.33 1.88 7.83
N LEU A 79 -6.17 2.97 7.08
CA LEU A 79 -4.88 3.56 6.74
C LEU A 79 -4.10 3.96 8.00
N GLY A 80 -4.81 4.52 8.98
CA GLY A 80 -4.26 4.96 10.25
C GLY A 80 -3.42 6.23 10.13
N TRP A 81 -3.28 6.94 11.26
CA TRP A 81 -2.65 8.27 11.30
C TRP A 81 -1.21 8.30 10.78
N ASN A 82 -0.44 7.24 11.00
CA ASN A 82 0.97 7.20 10.59
C ASN A 82 1.16 7.14 9.06
N ASN A 83 0.15 6.70 8.32
CA ASN A 83 0.17 6.63 6.86
C ASN A 83 -0.78 7.66 6.23
N ASP A 84 -1.36 8.55 7.04
CA ASP A 84 -2.30 9.56 6.60
C ASP A 84 -1.52 10.71 5.91
N PRO A 85 -1.87 11.09 4.66
CA PRO A 85 -1.24 12.23 4.00
C PRO A 85 -1.45 13.57 4.71
N GLU A 86 -2.49 13.70 5.55
CA GLU A 86 -2.69 14.89 6.39
C GLU A 86 -1.73 14.92 7.59
N ASN A 87 -1.01 13.82 7.88
CA ASN A 87 0.00 13.79 8.92
C ASN A 87 1.29 14.47 8.44
N PRO A 88 1.73 15.58 9.06
CA PRO A 88 2.95 16.27 8.65
C PRO A 88 4.20 15.41 8.78
N ALA A 89 4.23 14.45 9.72
CA ALA A 89 5.34 13.53 9.87
C ALA A 89 5.43 12.56 8.68
N TYR A 90 4.29 12.07 8.20
CA TYR A 90 4.22 11.25 6.99
C TYR A 90 4.75 12.03 5.78
N GLN A 91 4.30 13.27 5.60
CA GLN A 91 4.76 14.12 4.48
C GLN A 91 6.26 14.39 4.52
N LYS A 92 6.84 14.63 5.71
CA LYS A 92 8.29 14.78 5.88
C LYS A 92 9.05 13.51 5.47
N PHE A 93 8.57 12.34 5.92
CA PHE A 93 9.16 11.06 5.58
C PHE A 93 9.08 10.79 4.07
N TYR A 94 7.90 11.00 3.47
CA TYR A 94 7.67 10.80 2.04
C TYR A 94 8.57 11.71 1.19
N ALA A 95 8.67 12.99 1.52
CA ALA A 95 9.55 13.94 0.83
C ALA A 95 11.04 13.56 0.95
N MET A 96 11.45 13.04 2.10
CA MET A 96 12.83 12.56 2.29
C MET A 96 13.12 11.31 1.45
N GLY A 97 12.18 10.36 1.41
CA GLY A 97 12.28 9.15 0.59
C GLY A 97 12.44 9.46 -0.89
N ASN A 98 11.61 10.36 -1.43
CA ASN A 98 11.71 10.76 -2.84
C ASN A 98 13.06 11.41 -3.16
N LYS A 99 13.57 12.31 -2.30
CA LYS A 99 14.90 12.92 -2.48
C LYS A 99 16.04 11.89 -2.51
N LEU A 100 15.92 10.80 -1.74
CA LEU A 100 16.91 9.73 -1.75
C LEU A 100 16.82 8.92 -3.05
N LEU A 101 15.61 8.61 -3.52
CA LEU A 101 15.40 7.93 -4.80
C LEU A 101 15.94 8.75 -5.98
N ASP A 102 15.63 10.05 -6.05
CA ASP A 102 16.12 10.95 -7.11
C ASP A 102 17.65 10.95 -7.18
N LYS A 103 18.32 10.98 -6.03
CA LYS A 103 19.79 10.90 -5.96
C LYS A 103 20.33 9.57 -6.46
N VAL A 104 19.66 8.47 -6.15
CA VAL A 104 20.07 7.13 -6.61
C VAL A 104 19.88 7.00 -8.11
N ILE A 105 18.74 7.45 -8.65
CA ILE A 105 18.45 7.43 -10.09
C ILE A 105 19.50 8.25 -10.84
N LYS A 106 19.74 9.50 -10.42
CA LYS A 106 20.75 10.35 -11.06
C LYS A 106 22.13 9.71 -11.05
N LYS A 107 22.53 9.09 -9.94
CA LYS A 107 23.82 8.39 -9.86
C LYS A 107 23.89 7.19 -10.82
N MET A 108 22.79 6.47 -11.03
CA MET A 108 22.73 5.37 -12.00
C MET A 108 22.84 5.87 -13.44
N GLU A 109 22.18 6.98 -13.77
CA GLU A 109 22.29 7.65 -15.09
C GLU A 109 23.74 8.08 -15.35
N ASP A 110 24.35 8.81 -14.41
CA ASP A 110 25.74 9.29 -14.50
C ASP A 110 26.75 8.12 -14.62
N SER A 111 26.44 6.95 -14.06
CA SER A 111 27.30 5.76 -14.13
C SER A 111 27.18 5.02 -15.47
N ASN A 112 26.00 5.05 -16.11
CA ASN A 112 25.75 4.39 -17.39
C ASN A 112 26.26 5.22 -18.59
N GLU A 113 26.38 6.55 -18.46
CA GLU A 113 26.96 7.41 -19.51
C GLU A 113 28.50 7.36 -19.56
N ASN A 114 29.15 6.81 -18.53
CA ASN A 114 30.62 6.70 -18.43
C ASN A 114 31.17 5.27 -18.70
N THR A 115 30.37 4.40 -19.32
CA THR A 115 30.72 3.04 -19.79
C THR A 115 30.32 2.87 -21.24
#